data_AF-A0AAU3ZB30-F1
#
_entry.id   AF-A0AAU3ZB30-F1
#
_cell.length_a   1.000
_cell.length_b   1.000
_cell.length_c   1.000
_cell.angle_alpha   90.00
_cell.angle_beta   90.00
_cell.angle_gamma   90.00
#
_symmetry.space_group_name_H-M   'P 1'
#
loop_
_entity.id
_entity.type
_entity.pdbx_description
1 polymer ?
#
loop_
_entity_poly.entity_id
_entity_poly.type
_entity_poly.pdbx_seq_one_letter_code
_entity_poly.pdbx_strand_id
1 'polypeptide(L)'
;MDARFTELLRPFLKNAAPEGVVLTPDTDLRRLGVDSMQAIELLFSVEDTFGISLPDEELNDTTFATAGSLWRVISAQLPDGPAGQVGA
;
A
#
# COMPACT_ATOMS: atom_id res chain seq x y z
N MET A 1 -6.54 -8.51 -3.53
CA MET A 1 -6.18 -7.37 -2.66
C MET A 1 -6.76 -7.63 -1.30
N ASP A 2 -5.98 -7.41 -0.25
CA ASP A 2 -6.40 -7.61 1.14
C ASP A 2 -7.30 -6.44 1.60
N ALA A 3 -8.26 -6.75 2.47
CA ALA A 3 -9.18 -5.75 3.00
C ALA A 3 -8.45 -4.69 3.84
N ARG A 4 -7.43 -5.10 4.61
CA ARG A 4 -6.62 -4.21 5.45
C ARG A 4 -5.94 -3.12 4.63
N PHE A 5 -5.34 -3.49 3.49
CA PHE A 5 -4.71 -2.54 2.58
C PHE A 5 -5.71 -1.54 1.99
N THR A 6 -6.89 -2.03 1.64
CA THR A 6 -7.95 -1.19 1.10
C THR A 6 -8.43 -0.19 2.16
N GLU A 7 -8.58 -0.62 3.42
CA GLU A 7 -8.93 0.25 4.54
C GLU A 7 -7.83 1.25 4.89
N LEU A 8 -6.56 0.85 4.83
CA LEU A 8 -5.42 1.75 5.02
C LEU A 8 -5.37 2.84 3.96
N LEU A 9 -5.74 2.54 2.71
CA LEU A 9 -5.76 3.52 1.64
C LEU A 9 -6.88 4.56 1.80
N ARG A 10 -8.07 4.17 2.30
CA ARG A 10 -9.24 5.06 2.45
C ARG A 10 -8.94 6.47 3.00
N PRO A 11 -8.23 6.65 4.14
CA PRO A 11 -7.93 7.97 4.68
C PRO A 11 -7.06 8.82 3.73
N PHE A 12 -6.28 8.19 2.85
CA PHE A 12 -5.44 8.90 1.89
C PHE A 12 -6.21 9.29 0.62
N LEU A 13 -7.31 8.61 0.29
CA LEU A 13 -8.12 8.83 -0.92
C LEU A 13 -9.14 9.96 -0.76
N LYS A 14 -8.66 11.17 -0.47
CA LYS A 14 -9.48 12.36 -0.19
C LYS A 14 -10.47 12.71 -1.32
N ASN A 15 -10.16 12.33 -2.57
CA ASN A 15 -10.97 12.69 -3.74
C ASN A 15 -11.91 11.58 -4.23
N ALA A 16 -11.83 10.36 -3.68
CA ALA A 16 -12.34 9.18 -4.40
C ALA A 16 -13.19 8.19 -3.60
N ALA A 17 -13.39 8.37 -2.30
CA ALA A 17 -14.12 7.39 -1.51
C ALA A 17 -15.39 7.96 -0.85
N PRO A 18 -16.55 7.96 -1.55
CA PRO A 18 -17.78 7.61 -0.85
C PRO A 18 -17.65 6.16 -0.35
N GLU A 19 -18.25 5.89 0.82
CA GLU A 19 -18.28 4.56 1.44
C GLU A 19 -18.74 3.49 0.41
N GLY A 20 -17.89 2.49 0.13
CA GLY A 20 -18.25 1.35 -0.72
C GLY A 20 -17.54 1.26 -2.08
N VAL A 21 -16.60 2.15 -2.42
CA VAL A 21 -15.76 1.98 -3.62
C VAL A 21 -14.80 0.79 -3.44
N VAL A 22 -14.85 -0.15 -4.39
CA VAL A 22 -13.90 -1.25 -4.49
C VAL A 22 -12.62 -0.71 -5.13
N LEU A 23 -11.52 -0.65 -4.38
CA LEU A 23 -10.22 -0.39 -4.99
C LEU A 23 -9.84 -1.56 -5.88
N THR A 24 -9.61 -1.25 -7.16
CA THR A 24 -9.09 -2.19 -8.14
C THR A 24 -7.59 -1.99 -8.32
N PRO A 25 -6.85 -3.00 -8.80
CA PRO A 25 -5.43 -2.83 -9.11
C PRO A 25 -5.14 -1.74 -10.16
N ASP A 26 -6.12 -1.44 -11.02
CA ASP A 26 -6.07 -0.37 -12.02
C ASP A 26 -6.34 1.03 -11.44
N THR A 27 -6.61 1.12 -10.14
CA THR A 27 -6.94 2.39 -9.49
C THR A 27 -5.68 3.25 -9.33
N ASP A 28 -5.65 4.40 -10.01
CA ASP A 28 -4.56 5.39 -9.97
C ASP A 28 -4.51 6.17 -8.64
N LEU A 29 -3.65 5.74 -7.71
CA LEU A 29 -3.48 6.40 -6.40
C LEU A 29 -3.11 7.89 -6.53
N ARG A 30 -2.22 8.21 -7.48
CA ARG A 30 -1.85 9.62 -7.76
C ARG A 30 -3.03 10.47 -8.19
N ARG A 31 -3.93 9.93 -9.02
CA ARG A 31 -5.14 10.67 -9.43
C ARG A 31 -6.12 10.84 -8.29
N LEU A 32 -6.18 9.89 -7.36
CA LEU A 32 -7.06 9.98 -6.21
C LEU A 32 -6.56 10.93 -5.13
N GLY A 33 -5.38 11.52 -5.31
CA GLY A 33 -4.82 12.54 -4.44
C GLY A 33 -3.76 12.02 -3.48
N VAL A 34 -3.21 10.82 -3.69
CA VAL A 34 -2.03 10.38 -2.93
C VAL A 34 -0.83 11.21 -3.37
N ASP A 35 -0.50 12.22 -2.56
CA ASP A 35 0.68 13.06 -2.71
C ASP A 35 1.96 12.35 -2.23
N SER A 36 3.13 12.93 -2.54
CA SER A 36 4.44 12.38 -2.14
C SER A 36 4.55 12.11 -0.62
N MET A 37 4.02 13.00 0.23
CA MET A 37 3.99 12.77 1.67
C MET A 37 3.02 11.65 2.09
N GLN A 38 1.87 11.56 1.43
CA GLN A 38 0.89 10.50 1.72
C GLN A 38 1.39 9.13 1.26
N ALA A 39 2.16 9.06 0.17
CA ALA A 39 2.81 7.84 -0.28
C ALA A 39 3.80 7.31 0.78
N ILE A 40 4.58 8.20 1.40
CA ILE A 40 5.50 7.86 2.48
C ILE A 40 4.73 7.41 3.73
N GLU A 41 3.68 8.12 4.15
CA GLU A 41 2.86 7.71 5.30
C GLU A 41 2.15 6.37 5.09
N LEU A 42 1.63 6.14 3.88
CA LEU A 42 1.02 4.87 3.48
C LEU A 42 2.04 3.74 3.54
N LEU A 43 3.27 3.98 3.08
CA LEU A 43 4.37 3.02 3.17
C LEU A 43 4.61 2.58 4.60
N PHE A 44 4.86 3.53 5.50
CA PHE A 44 5.07 3.24 6.92
C PHE A 44 3.89 2.50 7.55
N SER A 45 2.65 2.92 7.23
CA SER A 45 1.45 2.27 7.74
C SER A 45 1.32 0.83 7.26
N VAL A 46 1.69 0.56 6.01
CA VAL A 46 1.71 -0.79 5.42
C VAL A 46 2.80 -1.64 6.06
N GLU A 47 4.02 -1.14 6.17
CA GLU A 47 5.15 -1.86 6.79
C GLU A 47 4.82 -2.24 8.24
N ASP A 48 4.25 -1.32 9.02
CA ASP A 48 3.79 -1.56 10.40
C ASP A 48 2.62 -2.56 10.46
N THR A 49 1.59 -2.38 9.63
CA THR A 49 0.38 -3.23 9.65
C THR A 49 0.67 -4.66 9.21
N PHE A 50 1.53 -4.83 8.21
CA PHE A 50 1.86 -6.13 7.64
C PHE A 50 3.14 -6.74 8.21
N GLY A 51 3.92 -5.98 8.99
CA GLY A 51 5.20 -6.42 9.52
C GLY A 51 6.23 -6.72 8.43
N ILE A 52 6.17 -6.00 7.31
CA ILE A 52 7.09 -6.16 6.17
C ILE A 52 8.02 -4.96 6.07
N SER A 53 9.12 -5.12 5.34
CA SER A 53 9.93 -3.98 4.90
C SER A 53 10.00 -3.95 3.38
N LEU A 54 9.69 -2.79 2.80
CA LEU A 54 9.66 -2.60 1.36
C LEU A 54 11.00 -2.01 0.91
N PRO A 55 11.73 -2.67 -0.01
CA PRO A 55 13.02 -2.17 -0.46
C PRO A 55 12.85 -0.87 -1.25
N ASP A 56 13.72 0.11 -1.00
CA ASP A 56 13.71 1.41 -1.68
C ASP A 56 13.79 1.30 -3.21
N GLU A 57 14.43 0.26 -3.72
CA GLU A 57 14.49 -0.07 -5.15
C GLU A 57 13.12 -0.35 -5.78
N GLU A 58 12.13 -0.80 -4.99
CA GLU A 58 10.75 -1.01 -5.44
C GLU A 58 9.88 0.25 -5.23
N LEU A 59 10.36 1.26 -4.48
CA LEU A 59 9.63 2.48 -4.13
C LEU A 59 9.74 3.57 -5.19
N ASN A 60 9.24 3.28 -6.38
CA ASN A 60 9.28 4.21 -7.52
C ASN A 60 7.91 4.80 -7.85
N ASP A 61 7.90 5.84 -8.69
CA ASP A 61 6.69 6.44 -9.25
C ASP A 61 5.69 5.40 -9.79
N THR A 62 6.16 4.32 -10.41
CA THR A 62 5.33 3.25 -10.96
C THR A 62 4.64 2.41 -9.88
N THR A 63 5.30 2.20 -8.74
CA THR A 63 4.74 1.46 -7.60
C THR A 63 3.64 2.27 -6.91
N PHE A 64 3.86 3.57 -6.77
CA PHE A 64 2.88 4.51 -6.24
C PHE A 64 1.88 5.03 -7.30
N ALA A 65 2.01 4.61 -8.57
CA ALA A 65 1.09 5.03 -9.63
C ALA A 65 -0.30 4.45 -9.39
N THR A 66 -0.38 3.15 -9.10
CA THR A 66 -1.63 2.42 -8.93
C THR A 66 -1.63 1.54 -7.69
N ALA A 67 -2.82 1.28 -7.15
CA ALA A 67 -2.99 0.40 -5.99
C ALA A 67 -2.50 -1.02 -6.29
N GLY A 68 -2.62 -1.47 -7.54
CA GLY A 68 -2.17 -2.79 -7.99
C GLY A 68 -0.66 -2.96 -7.94
N SER A 69 0.09 -1.95 -8.38
CA SER A 69 1.55 -1.98 -8.34
C SER A 69 2.05 -2.04 -6.90
N LEU A 70 1.55 -1.17 -6.02
CA LEU A 70 1.90 -1.18 -4.61
C LEU A 70 1.52 -2.51 -3.93
N TRP A 71 0.30 -3.01 -4.18
CA TRP A 71 -0.16 -4.29 -3.64
C TRP A 71 0.70 -5.47 -4.10
N ARG A 72 1.24 -5.44 -5.33
CA ARG A 72 2.14 -6.47 -5.82
C ARG A 72 3.42 -6.54 -4.99
N VAL A 73 4.07 -5.40 -4.75
CA VAL A 73 5.31 -5.33 -3.95
C VAL A 73 5.03 -5.80 -2.52
N ILE A 74 3.94 -5.33 -1.91
CA ILE A 74 3.50 -5.77 -0.58
C ILE A 74 3.32 -7.29 -0.56
N SER A 75 2.55 -7.84 -1.50
CA SER A 75 2.26 -9.27 -1.56
C SER A 75 3.49 -10.15 -1.78
N ALA A 76 4.54 -9.62 -2.41
CA ALA A 76 5.80 -10.32 -2.60
C ALA A 76 6.62 -10.40 -1.28
N GLN A 77 6.47 -9.38 -0.43
CA GLN A 77 7.14 -9.30 0.88
C GLN A 77 6.32 -9.93 2.01
N LEU A 78 5.02 -10.15 1.82
CA LEU A 78 4.18 -10.82 2.81
C LEU A 78 4.70 -12.24 3.03
N PRO A 79 5.13 -12.58 4.25
CA PRO A 79 5.43 -13.96 4.55
C PRO A 79 4.12 -14.76 4.46
N ASP A 80 4.11 -15.87 3.71
CA ASP A 80 2.95 -16.76 3.54
C ASP A 80 2.55 -17.51 4.85
N GLY A 81 2.95 -17.00 6.02
CA GLY A 81 2.71 -17.58 7.35
C GLY A 81 3.54 -16.88 8.44
N PRO A 82 3.26 -17.13 9.73
CA PRO A 82 3.88 -16.44 10.86
C PRO A 82 5.35 -16.88 11.00
N ALA A 83 6.26 -16.25 10.28
CA ALA A 83 7.69 -16.50 10.41
C ALA A 83 8.44 -15.19 10.19
N GLY A 84 8.86 -14.56 11.30
CA GLY A 84 9.64 -13.33 11.23
C GLY A 84 10.01 -12.66 12.54
N GLN A 85 9.81 -13.28 13.71
CA GLN A 85 10.62 -12.88 14.87
C GLN A 85 12.02 -13.46 14.66
N VAL A 86 12.97 -12.68 14.16
CA VAL A 86 14.39 -12.71 14.58
C VAL A 86 15.21 -11.62 13.88
N GLY A 87 15.93 -10.83 14.70
CA GLY A 87 17.09 -10.03 14.32
C GLY A 87 16.94 -8.57 14.73
N ALA A 88 17.69 -8.00 15.67
CA ALA A 88 18.80 -8.48 16.50
C ALA A 88 18.86 -7.63 17.79
#